data_AF-A0A382BUM8-F1
#
_entry.id   AF-A0A382BUM8-F1
#
_cell.length_a   1.000
_cell.length_b   1.000
_cell.length_c   1.000
_cell.angle_alpha   90.00
_cell.angle_beta   90.00
_cell.angle_gamma   90.00
#
_symmetry.space_group_name_H-M   'P 1'
#
loop_
_entity.id
_entity.type
_entity.pdbx_description
1 polymer ?
#
loop_
_entity_poly.entity_id
_entity_poly.type
_entity_poly.pdbx_seq_one_letter_code
_entity_poly.pdbx_strand_id
1 'polypeptide(L)'
;VGACGGPDLPISTPKEFVGSQACAECHQDVYDRWERTLMANVIQDPTEHPEVVLGDFTNPNPLVTFELTDVAFTYGSKWKQRYFTRIGNEFFVFPAQWDVCNGEWRRY
;
A
#
# COMPACT_ATOMS: atom_id res chain seq x y z
N VAL A 1 -32.77 -35.08 36.19
CA VAL A 1 -32.48 -34.54 34.84
C VAL A 1 -31.45 -33.43 34.99
N GLY A 2 -30.17 -33.72 34.72
CA GLY A 2 -29.06 -32.78 34.87
C GLY A 2 -28.56 -32.33 33.51
N ALA A 3 -28.54 -31.02 33.27
CA ALA A 3 -28.08 -30.43 32.02
C ALA A 3 -26.54 -30.41 31.98
N CYS A 4 -25.96 -30.89 30.88
CA CYS A 4 -24.54 -30.74 30.59
C CYS A 4 -24.30 -29.31 30.09
N GLY A 5 -23.93 -28.39 30.98
CA GLY A 5 -23.34 -27.10 30.60
C GLY A 5 -21.85 -27.31 30.28
N GLY A 6 -21.49 -27.23 29.01
CA GLY A 6 -20.08 -27.12 28.60
C GLY A 6 -19.51 -25.75 29.01
N PRO A 7 -18.18 -25.63 29.19
CA PRO A 7 -17.57 -24.35 29.53
C PRO A 7 -17.80 -23.34 28.39
N ASP A 8 -18.26 -22.14 28.74
CA ASP A 8 -18.31 -21.01 27.83
C ASP A 8 -16.88 -20.72 27.32
N LEU A 9 -16.64 -20.93 26.02
CA LEU A 9 -15.38 -20.60 25.40
C LEU A 9 -15.17 -19.08 25.47
N PRO A 10 -13.98 -18.58 25.84
CA PRO A 10 -13.73 -17.15 25.88
C PRO A 10 -13.95 -16.56 24.48
N ILE A 11 -14.73 -15.48 24.43
CA ILE A 11 -14.91 -14.65 23.24
C ILE A 11 -13.51 -14.26 22.76
N SER A 12 -13.11 -14.75 21.58
CA SER A 12 -11.80 -14.46 21.00
C SER A 12 -11.64 -12.95 20.86
N THR A 13 -10.71 -12.36 21.60
CA THR A 13 -10.26 -10.99 21.37
C THR A 13 -9.81 -10.86 19.91
N PRO A 14 -10.16 -9.77 19.19
CA PRO A 14 -9.65 -9.54 17.85
C PRO A 14 -8.13 -9.57 17.87
N LYS A 15 -7.52 -10.29 16.92
CA LYS A 15 -6.06 -10.26 16.76
C LYS A 15 -5.66 -8.85 16.35
N GLU A 16 -4.79 -8.24 17.14
CA GLU A 16 -4.30 -6.88 16.92
C GLU A 16 -3.10 -6.89 15.96
N PHE A 17 -3.06 -5.91 15.06
CA PHE A 17 -1.89 -5.66 14.22
C PHE A 17 -0.94 -4.71 14.93
N VAL A 18 0.23 -5.21 15.35
CA VAL A 18 1.24 -4.44 16.10
C VAL A 18 2.25 -3.69 15.21
N GLY A 19 2.12 -3.82 13.89
CA GLY A 19 3.07 -3.26 12.91
C GLY A 19 4.36 -4.08 12.78
N SER A 20 5.02 -3.98 11.63
CA SER A 20 6.28 -4.70 11.36
C SER A 20 7.44 -4.22 12.22
N GLN A 21 7.43 -2.95 12.64
CA GLN A 21 8.47 -2.35 13.47
C GLN A 21 8.64 -3.07 14.82
N ALA A 22 7.53 -3.50 15.43
CA ALA A 22 7.57 -4.26 16.69
C ALA A 22 8.33 -5.59 16.52
N CYS A 23 8.28 -6.20 15.34
CA CYS A 23 9.03 -7.43 15.04
C CYS A 23 10.54 -7.17 14.93
N ALA A 24 10.95 -5.96 14.52
CA ALA A 24 12.36 -5.60 14.35
C ALA A 24 13.13 -5.64 15.67
N GLU A 25 12.46 -5.38 16.80
CA GLU A 25 13.06 -5.37 18.14
C GLU A 25 13.77 -6.68 18.49
N CYS A 26 13.26 -7.82 17.99
CA CYS A 26 13.85 -9.14 18.20
C CYS A 26 14.40 -9.77 16.90
N HIS A 27 13.96 -9.31 15.73
CA HIS A 27 14.26 -9.94 14.44
C HIS A 27 14.88 -8.96 13.43
N GLN A 28 15.90 -8.22 13.85
CA GLN A 28 16.52 -7.16 13.04
C GLN A 28 16.99 -7.65 11.65
N ASP A 29 17.75 -8.75 11.56
CA ASP A 29 18.27 -9.24 10.27
C ASP A 29 17.16 -9.63 9.27
N VAL A 30 16.04 -10.14 9.78
CA VAL A 30 14.88 -10.50 8.96
C VAL A 30 14.15 -9.24 8.53
N TYR A 31 13.95 -8.30 9.46
CA TYR A 31 13.33 -7.01 9.20
C TYR A 31 14.11 -6.24 8.12
N ASP A 32 15.43 -6.07 8.28
CA ASP A 32 16.29 -5.33 7.35
C ASP A 32 16.30 -5.92 5.93
N ARG A 33 16.10 -7.23 5.81
CA ARG A 33 15.98 -7.90 4.51
C ARG A 33 14.59 -7.73 3.94
N TRP A 34 13.55 -7.85 4.76
CA TRP A 34 12.16 -7.70 4.36
C TRP A 34 11.82 -6.28 3.94
N GLU A 35 12.26 -5.27 4.70
CA GLU A 35 11.97 -3.85 4.46
C GLU A 35 12.49 -3.38 3.10
N ARG A 36 13.53 -4.02 2.56
CA ARG A 36 14.05 -3.72 1.21
C ARG A 36 13.31 -4.44 0.09
N THR A 37 12.34 -5.29 0.41
CA THR A 37 11.56 -6.02 -0.61
C THR A 37 10.47 -5.15 -1.21
N LEU A 38 10.07 -5.50 -2.42
CA LEU A 38 8.92 -4.86 -3.07
C LEU A 38 7.60 -5.08 -2.34
N MET A 39 7.50 -6.14 -1.52
CA MET A 39 6.29 -6.41 -0.76
C MET A 39 6.15 -5.48 0.44
N ALA A 40 7.26 -5.16 1.12
CA ALA A 40 7.26 -4.15 2.18
C ALA A 40 6.96 -2.75 1.62
N ASN A 41 7.39 -2.48 0.38
CA ASN A 41 7.24 -1.19 -0.28
C ASN A 41 6.15 -1.20 -1.36
N VAL A 42 5.14 -2.06 -1.24
CA VAL A 42 4.10 -2.17 -2.27
C VAL A 42 3.20 -0.95 -2.30
N ILE A 43 2.94 -0.33 -1.15
CA ILE A 43 2.17 0.91 -0.99
C ILE A 43 3.09 1.93 -0.32
N GLN A 44 3.15 3.15 -0.86
CA GLN A 44 3.97 4.24 -0.34
C GLN A 44 3.21 5.56 -0.42
N ASP A 45 3.37 6.42 0.60
CA ASP A 45 2.83 7.79 0.60
C ASP A 45 3.81 8.72 -0.14
N PRO A 46 3.43 9.26 -1.31
CA PRO A 46 4.30 10.15 -2.08
C PRO A 46 4.48 11.54 -1.42
N THR A 47 3.67 11.89 -0.42
CA THR A 47 3.84 13.13 0.35
C THR A 47 5.01 13.02 1.32
N GLU A 48 5.18 11.85 1.93
CA GLU A 48 6.30 11.56 2.83
C GLU A 48 7.55 11.14 2.04
N HIS A 49 7.36 10.42 0.93
CA HIS A 49 8.42 9.88 0.08
C HIS A 49 8.26 10.28 -1.39
N PRO A 50 8.55 11.54 -1.78
CA PRO A 50 8.36 12.00 -3.16
C PRO A 50 9.14 11.19 -4.21
N GLU A 51 10.27 10.60 -3.82
CA GLU A 51 11.14 9.78 -4.67
C GLU A 51 10.50 8.49 -5.17
N VAL A 52 9.39 8.04 -4.56
CA VAL A 52 8.69 6.81 -4.97
C VAL A 52 7.81 7.02 -6.21
N VAL A 53 7.59 8.26 -6.62
CA VAL A 53 6.77 8.62 -7.79
C VAL A 53 7.59 8.39 -9.06
N LEU A 54 7.21 7.37 -9.83
CA LEU A 54 7.88 6.98 -11.07
C LEU A 54 7.24 7.61 -12.31
N GLY A 55 5.94 7.92 -12.23
CA GLY A 55 5.19 8.50 -13.34
C GLY A 55 5.64 9.90 -13.69
N ASP A 56 5.67 10.20 -14.99
CA ASP A 56 5.96 11.55 -15.47
C ASP A 56 4.72 12.44 -15.36
N PHE A 57 4.69 13.28 -14.32
CA PHE A 57 3.69 14.34 -14.13
C PHE A 57 4.12 15.70 -14.69
N THR A 58 5.31 15.80 -15.28
CA THR A 58 5.85 17.05 -15.82
C THR A 58 5.39 17.29 -17.27
N ASN A 59 5.25 16.22 -18.05
CA ASN A 59 4.75 16.27 -19.41
C ASN A 59 3.26 15.93 -19.46
N PRO A 60 2.40 16.83 -19.99
CA PRO A 60 0.97 16.56 -20.10
C PRO A 60 0.68 15.28 -20.88
N ASN A 61 -0.18 14.42 -20.33
CA ASN A 61 -0.60 13.19 -20.96
C ASN A 61 -2.13 13.07 -20.93
N PRO A 62 -2.81 12.74 -22.05
CA PRO A 62 -4.27 12.67 -22.10
C PRO A 62 -4.89 11.58 -21.21
N LEU A 63 -4.10 10.61 -20.72
CA LEU A 63 -4.57 9.60 -19.77
C LEU A 63 -4.53 10.09 -18.32
N VAL A 64 -3.69 11.09 -18.03
CA VAL A 64 -3.48 11.63 -16.69
C VAL A 64 -4.35 12.85 -16.52
N THR A 65 -5.53 12.64 -15.93
CA THR A 65 -6.53 13.69 -15.68
C THR A 65 -6.55 14.13 -14.22
N PHE A 66 -5.43 13.97 -13.50
CA PHE A 66 -5.28 14.22 -12.07
C PHE A 66 -3.88 14.76 -11.78
N GLU A 67 -3.75 15.50 -10.70
CA GLU A 67 -2.46 16.06 -10.28
C GLU A 67 -1.76 15.14 -9.29
N LEU A 68 -0.45 15.25 -9.16
CA LEU A 68 0.31 14.49 -8.17
C LEU A 68 -0.17 14.79 -6.74
N THR A 69 -0.64 16.01 -6.48
CA THR A 69 -1.21 16.41 -5.18
C THR A 69 -2.50 15.68 -4.82
N ASP A 70 -3.19 15.09 -5.79
CA ASP A 70 -4.43 14.33 -5.57
C ASP A 70 -4.15 12.84 -5.23
N VAL A 71 -2.87 12.43 -5.32
CA VAL A 71 -2.41 11.07 -5.04
C VAL A 71 -2.16 10.92 -3.55
N ALA A 72 -2.97 10.09 -2.90
CA ALA A 72 -2.77 9.68 -1.52
C ALA A 72 -1.74 8.56 -1.37
N PHE A 73 -1.71 7.60 -2.30
CA PHE A 73 -0.75 6.50 -2.28
C PHE A 73 -0.33 6.07 -3.68
N THR A 74 0.91 5.61 -3.80
CA THR A 74 1.38 4.83 -4.94
C THR A 74 1.25 3.34 -4.64
N TYR A 75 1.06 2.52 -5.68
CA TYR A 75 1.05 1.07 -5.57
C TYR A 75 1.95 0.43 -6.62
N GLY A 76 2.99 -0.27 -6.17
CA GLY A 76 3.96 -0.97 -7.00
C GLY A 76 5.03 -0.06 -7.60
N SER A 77 6.20 -0.66 -7.89
CA SER A 77 7.37 0.06 -8.38
C SER A 77 8.23 -0.72 -9.39
N LYS A 78 8.00 -2.04 -9.58
CA LYS A 78 8.85 -2.86 -10.47
C LYS A 78 8.39 -2.88 -11.92
N TRP A 79 7.10 -3.08 -12.15
CA TRP A 79 6.54 -3.31 -13.48
C TRP A 79 5.52 -2.25 -13.87
N LYS A 80 4.66 -1.93 -12.90
CA LYS A 80 3.60 -0.95 -13.03
C LYS A 80 3.51 -0.18 -11.73
N GLN A 81 3.21 1.11 -11.82
CA GLN A 81 2.84 1.91 -10.67
C GLN A 81 1.43 2.47 -10.87
N ARG A 82 0.59 2.28 -9.86
CA ARG A 82 -0.78 2.82 -9.83
C ARG A 82 -0.88 3.90 -8.77
N TYR A 83 -1.88 4.75 -8.92
CA TYR A 83 -2.06 5.92 -8.08
C TYR A 83 -3.45 5.87 -7.46
N PHE A 84 -3.52 6.10 -6.15
CA PHE A 84 -4.76 6.08 -5.40
C PHE A 84 -5.07 7.49 -4.91
N THR A 85 -6.35 7.84 -4.93
CA THR A 85 -6.89 9.03 -4.29
C THR A 85 -7.75 8.65 -3.10
N ARG A 86 -7.92 9.58 -2.17
CA ARG A 86 -8.79 9.40 -1.00
C ARG A 86 -10.02 10.27 -1.15
N ILE A 87 -11.21 9.66 -1.13
CA ILE A 87 -12.50 10.36 -1.15
C ILE A 87 -13.23 9.98 0.13
N GLY A 88 -13.38 10.95 1.05
CA GLY A 88 -13.87 10.68 2.39
C GLY A 88 -12.96 9.71 3.13
N ASN A 89 -13.48 8.53 3.47
CA ASN A 89 -12.77 7.49 4.23
C ASN A 89 -12.39 6.27 3.37
N GLU A 90 -12.55 6.36 2.06
CA GLU A 90 -12.28 5.29 1.10
C GLU A 90 -11.19 5.70 0.10
N PHE A 91 -10.52 4.70 -0.45
CA PHE A 91 -9.47 4.88 -1.45
C PHE A 91 -9.94 4.36 -2.81
N PHE A 92 -9.70 5.17 -3.84
CA PHE A 92 -10.05 4.87 -5.22
C PHE A 92 -8.81 4.92 -6.08
N VAL A 93 -8.73 4.07 -7.08
CA VAL A 93 -7.61 4.02 -8.02
C VAL A 93 -7.88 4.92 -9.22
N PHE A 94 -6.88 5.69 -9.63
CA PHE A 94 -6.95 6.50 -10.84
C PHE A 94 -6.94 5.63 -12.11
N PRO A 95 -7.54 6.10 -13.22
CA PRO A 95 -7.66 5.33 -14.46
C PRO A 95 -6.35 5.25 -15.29
N ALA A 96 -5.25 5.83 -14.80
CA ALA A 96 -3.94 5.74 -15.41
C ALA A 96 -2.95 5.01 -14.50
N GLN A 97 -2.10 4.20 -15.12
CA GLN A 97 -0.97 3.54 -14.49
C GLN A 97 0.30 3.87 -15.27
N TRP A 98 1.43 3.89 -14.57
CA TRP A 98 2.74 4.01 -15.19
C TRP A 98 3.28 2.63 -15.53
N ASP A 99 3.71 2.42 -16.78
CA ASP A 99 4.51 1.28 -17.18
C ASP A 99 5.98 1.59 -16.89
N VAL A 100 6.55 0.90 -15.90
CA VAL A 100 7.91 1.18 -15.42
C VAL A 100 8.96 0.78 -16.46
N CYS A 101 8.72 -0.30 -17.21
CA CYS A 101 9.67 -0.81 -18.19
C CYS A 101 9.77 0.09 -19.41
N ASN A 102 8.62 0.59 -19.87
CA ASN A 102 8.53 1.40 -21.09
C ASN A 102 8.60 2.91 -20.82
N GLY A 103 8.46 3.34 -19.56
CA GLY A 103 8.48 4.74 -19.18
C GLY A 103 7.30 5.52 -19.77
N GLU A 104 6.10 4.96 -19.73
CA GLU A 104 4.92 5.56 -20.36
C GLU A 104 3.64 5.35 -19.55
N TRP A 105 2.69 6.26 -19.73
CA TRP A 105 1.35 6.14 -19.19
C TRP A 105 0.51 5.13 -19.98
N ARG A 106 -0.17 4.23 -19.27
CA ARG A 106 -1.12 3.26 -19.81
C ARG A 106 -2.46 3.39 -19.08
N ARG A 107 -3.55 2.99 -19.74
CA ARG A 107 -4.85 2.85 -19.07
C ARG A 107 -4.77 1.73 -18.03
N TYR A 108 -5.43 1.97 -16.90
CA TYR A 108 -5.60 0.98 -15.84
C TYR A 108 -6.78 0.03 -16.14
#